data_AF-A0A6A0GWG6-F1
#
_entry.id   AF-A0A6A0GWG6-F1
#
_cell.length_a   1.000
_cell.length_b   1.000
_cell.length_c   1.000
_cell.angle_alpha   90.00
_cell.angle_beta   90.00
_cell.angle_gamma   90.00
#
_symmetry.space_group_name_H-M   'P 1'
#
loop_
_entity.id
_entity.type
_entity.pdbx_description
1 polymer ?
#
loop_
_entity_poly.entity_id
_entity_poly.type
_entity_poly.pdbx_seq_one_letter_code
_entity_poly.pdbx_strand_id
1 'polypeptide(L)'
;NCWSSNSCLLFCLAVTRITRTYALIHTTQLHKNQGSKFVGLKIGNYLVFFLFFAVALVLTFSFNFFVGVLRGKFEMISVALSECVTLLDKLDTETVTCSTNVACVRSHVAVWNNNVGANRRAPNTPGKFLKEIEHQLLLIDRAIELITNVYSWVLIFLSSWYLTDFLFSIYLMVVQIESGNNEIETYSVIAIEALLFLFLMHNPADNLSNSEEAFIAHLRMLIYCLPDHSHSMPHTGLVLAVQRPRKLTLGNFGNVGRGSFLNTLAFMFSYLVVVIQFHIDAQHPASTTSPANASCVVTN
;
A
#
# COMPACT_ATOMS: atom_id res chain seq x y z
N ASN A 1 16.71 6.87 -15.37
CA ASN A 1 16.97 6.32 -14.01
C ASN A 1 16.01 6.94 -13.02
N CYS A 2 14.77 6.45 -12.95
CA CYS A 2 13.81 6.91 -11.96
C CYS A 2 13.83 5.92 -10.80
N TRP A 3 14.26 6.35 -9.61
CA TRP A 3 14.18 5.51 -8.42
C TRP A 3 12.72 5.20 -8.14
N SER A 4 12.37 3.92 -8.01
CA SER A 4 11.02 3.57 -7.57
C SER A 4 10.81 4.10 -6.14
N SER A 5 9.58 4.50 -5.79
CA SER A 5 9.25 4.99 -4.45
C SER A 5 9.71 4.02 -3.34
N ASN A 6 9.63 2.71 -3.60
CA ASN A 6 10.12 1.68 -2.70
C ASN A 6 11.65 1.69 -2.55
N SER A 7 12.42 1.95 -3.62
CA SER A 7 13.88 2.06 -3.56
C SER A 7 14.35 3.19 -2.66
N CYS A 8 13.64 4.33 -2.65
CA CYS A 8 13.91 5.45 -1.75
C CYS A 8 13.64 5.06 -0.28
N LEU A 9 12.51 4.41 0.00
CA LEU A 9 12.17 3.93 1.34
C LEU A 9 13.21 2.94 1.89
N LEU A 10 13.73 2.05 1.03
CA LEU A 10 14.78 1.10 1.41
C LEU A 10 16.11 1.77 1.69
N PHE A 11 16.47 2.81 0.93
CA PHE A 11 17.65 3.61 1.21
C PHE A 11 17.52 4.29 2.58
N CYS A 12 16.37 4.91 2.88
CA CYS A 12 16.12 5.50 4.19
C CYS A 12 16.17 4.46 5.33
N LEU A 13 15.66 3.25 5.13
CA LEU A 13 15.78 2.15 6.10
C LEU A 13 17.24 1.72 6.31
N ALA A 14 18.04 1.68 5.25
CA ALA A 14 19.46 1.36 5.36
C ALA A 14 20.21 2.43 6.17
N VAL A 15 19.95 3.71 5.89
CA VAL A 15 20.56 4.85 6.62
C VAL A 15 20.20 4.80 8.11
N THR A 16 18.91 4.66 8.45
CA THR A 16 18.45 4.58 9.85
C THR A 16 19.08 3.39 10.59
N ARG A 17 19.22 2.24 9.93
CA ARG A 17 19.90 1.06 10.50
C ARG A 17 21.39 1.28 10.73
N ILE A 18 22.08 1.91 9.79
CA ILE A 18 23.50 2.27 9.96
C ILE A 18 23.66 3.20 11.16
N THR A 19 22.84 4.25 11.25
CA THR A 19 22.86 5.20 12.38
C THR A 19 22.63 4.51 13.72
N ARG A 20 21.64 3.62 13.82
CA ARG A 20 21.34 2.89 15.06
C ARG A 20 22.46 1.92 15.46
N THR A 21 23.08 1.27 14.49
CA THR A 21 24.22 0.37 14.73
C THR A 21 25.43 1.17 15.21
N TYR A 22 25.70 2.31 14.59
CA TYR A 22 26.76 3.22 15.00
C TYR A 22 26.54 3.75 16.43
N ALA A 23 25.31 4.16 16.77
CA ALA A 23 24.95 4.60 18.12
C ALA A 23 25.16 3.48 19.17
N LEU A 24 24.85 2.22 18.84
CA LEU A 24 25.14 1.08 19.71
C LEU A 24 26.64 0.88 19.93
N ILE A 25 27.44 0.92 18.86
CA ILE A 25 28.90 0.77 18.96
C ILE A 25 29.49 1.89 19.82
N HIS A 26 29.06 3.13 19.59
CA HIS A 26 29.52 4.28 20.35
C HIS A 26 29.15 4.18 21.84
N THR A 27 27.91 3.82 22.16
CA THR A 27 27.45 3.66 23.55
C THR A 27 28.14 2.51 24.27
N THR A 28 28.38 1.38 23.60
CA THR A 28 29.13 0.25 24.18
C THR A 28 30.61 0.58 24.40
N GLN A 29 31.22 1.42 23.55
CA GLN A 29 32.58 1.92 23.75
C GLN A 29 32.67 2.88 24.95
N LEU A 30 31.74 3.83 25.08
CA LEU A 30 31.68 4.77 26.20
C LEU A 30 31.47 4.08 27.55
N HIS A 31 30.67 3.03 27.60
CA HIS A 31 30.30 2.33 28.83
C HIS A 31 31.12 1.06 29.07
N LYS A 32 32.28 0.91 28.43
CA LYS A 32 33.19 -0.25 28.58
C LYS A 32 33.60 -0.49 30.05
N ASN A 33 33.61 0.56 30.87
CA ASN A 33 33.96 0.50 32.28
C ASN A 33 32.81 0.04 33.21
N GLN A 34 31.56 -0.07 32.71
CA GLN A 34 30.41 -0.53 33.51
C GLN A 34 30.30 -2.07 33.64
N GLY A 35 31.29 -2.80 33.11
CA GLY A 35 31.41 -4.26 33.26
C GLY A 35 30.83 -5.06 32.08
N SER A 36 31.38 -6.26 31.87
CA SER A 36 31.06 -7.13 30.72
C SER A 36 29.58 -7.56 30.67
N LYS A 37 28.91 -7.65 31.83
CA LYS A 37 27.48 -8.01 31.92
C LYS A 37 26.58 -6.94 31.31
N PHE A 38 26.88 -5.65 31.49
CA PHE A 38 26.10 -4.54 30.94
C PHE A 38 26.21 -4.51 29.40
N VAL A 39 27.43 -4.63 28.89
CA VAL A 39 27.70 -4.69 27.44
C VAL A 39 27.02 -5.92 26.81
N GLY A 40 27.13 -7.08 27.45
CA GLY A 40 26.48 -8.31 27.00
C GLY A 40 24.96 -8.19 26.90
N LEU A 41 24.32 -7.57 27.90
CA LEU A 41 22.87 -7.35 27.89
C LEU A 41 22.42 -6.37 26.79
N LYS A 42 23.16 -5.28 26.56
CA LYS A 42 22.87 -4.34 25.47
C LYS A 42 22.99 -4.97 24.09
N ILE A 43 24.05 -5.76 23.87
CA ILE A 43 24.24 -6.50 22.60
C ILE A 43 23.14 -7.55 22.42
N GLY A 44 22.81 -8.30 23.48
CA GLY A 44 21.74 -9.30 23.45
C GLY A 44 20.39 -8.69 23.07
N ASN A 45 19.99 -7.58 23.69
CA ASN A 45 18.76 -6.88 23.35
C ASN A 45 18.75 -6.37 21.90
N TYR A 46 19.89 -5.87 21.42
CA TYR A 46 20.02 -5.44 20.03
C TYR A 46 19.89 -6.61 19.04
N LEU A 47 20.47 -7.77 19.34
CA LEU A 47 20.35 -8.97 18.50
C LEU A 47 18.90 -9.47 18.42
N VAL A 48 18.19 -9.51 19.55
CA VAL A 48 16.77 -9.87 19.58
C VAL A 48 15.97 -8.89 18.72
N PHE A 49 16.17 -7.59 18.92
CA PHE A 49 15.53 -6.57 18.09
C PHE A 49 15.85 -6.74 16.60
N PHE A 50 17.11 -7.02 16.25
CA PHE A 50 17.55 -7.21 14.87
C PHE A 50 16.88 -8.42 14.21
N LEU A 51 16.74 -9.54 14.92
CA LEU A 51 16.03 -10.72 14.44
C LEU A 51 14.57 -10.40 14.13
N PHE A 52 13.89 -9.75 15.07
CA PHE A 52 12.52 -9.30 14.94
C PHE A 52 12.32 -8.34 13.76
N PHE A 53 13.23 -7.37 13.59
CA PHE A 53 13.27 -6.49 12.43
C PHE A 53 13.48 -7.25 11.12
N ALA A 54 14.41 -8.21 11.08
CA ALA A 54 14.69 -8.99 9.88
C ALA A 54 13.47 -9.83 9.47
N VAL A 55 12.76 -10.43 10.42
CA VAL A 55 11.51 -11.16 10.18
C VAL A 55 10.45 -10.23 9.59
N ALA A 56 10.22 -9.06 10.20
CA ALA A 56 9.27 -8.08 9.69
C ALA A 56 9.62 -7.60 8.28
N LEU A 57 10.91 -7.40 8.01
CA LEU A 57 11.43 -7.00 6.70
C LEU A 57 11.17 -8.09 5.64
N VAL A 58 11.46 -9.35 5.95
CA VAL A 58 11.20 -10.49 5.05
C VAL A 58 9.71 -10.62 4.76
N LEU A 59 8.86 -10.52 5.78
CA LEU A 59 7.41 -10.60 5.62
C LEU A 59 6.87 -9.47 4.75
N THR A 60 7.32 -8.23 4.98
CA THR A 60 6.95 -7.05 4.18
C THR A 60 7.41 -7.22 2.73
N PHE A 61 8.65 -7.64 2.50
CA PHE A 61 9.14 -7.86 1.14
C PHE A 61 8.42 -8.98 0.40
N SER A 62 8.13 -10.07 1.10
CA SER A 62 7.41 -11.19 0.54
C SER A 62 6.00 -10.77 0.13
N PHE A 63 5.29 -10.01 0.97
CA PHE A 63 4.01 -9.39 0.62
C PHE A 63 4.14 -8.48 -0.62
N ASN A 64 5.12 -7.57 -0.61
CA ASN A 64 5.35 -6.63 -1.71
C ASN A 64 5.67 -7.33 -3.03
N PHE A 65 6.38 -8.46 -2.98
CA PHE A 65 6.67 -9.29 -4.14
C PHE A 65 5.38 -9.88 -4.73
N PHE A 66 4.54 -10.52 -3.92
CA PHE A 66 3.29 -11.11 -4.41
C PHE A 66 2.32 -10.07 -4.97
N VAL A 67 2.18 -8.93 -4.30
CA VAL A 67 1.38 -7.79 -4.79
C VAL A 67 1.97 -7.23 -6.10
N GLY A 68 3.30 -7.14 -6.19
CA GLY A 68 4.00 -6.71 -7.40
C GLY A 68 3.77 -7.65 -8.60
N VAL A 69 3.74 -8.96 -8.38
CA VAL A 69 3.41 -9.95 -9.41
C VAL A 69 1.98 -9.74 -9.91
N LEU A 70 1.01 -9.54 -9.01
CA LEU A 70 -0.38 -9.26 -9.40
C LEU A 70 -0.51 -7.96 -10.19
N ARG A 71 0.16 -6.90 -9.72
CA ARG A 71 0.21 -5.62 -10.41
C ARG A 71 0.74 -5.78 -11.84
N GLY A 72 1.86 -6.48 -12.02
CA GLY A 72 2.43 -6.74 -13.33
C GLY A 72 1.49 -7.51 -14.26
N LYS A 73 0.66 -8.42 -13.71
CA LYS A 73 -0.38 -9.12 -14.47
C LYS A 73 -1.49 -8.18 -14.92
N PHE A 74 -1.98 -7.29 -14.05
CA PHE A 74 -2.95 -6.26 -14.43
C PHE A 74 -2.41 -5.33 -15.51
N GLU A 75 -1.17 -4.86 -15.39
CA GLU A 75 -0.55 -4.00 -16.40
C GLU A 75 -0.41 -4.71 -17.75
N MET A 76 0.04 -5.98 -17.77
CA MET A 76 0.14 -6.77 -19.01
C MET A 76 -1.22 -6.96 -19.69
N ILE A 77 -2.26 -7.29 -18.93
CA ILE A 77 -3.61 -7.46 -19.48
C ILE A 77 -4.17 -6.12 -19.96
N SER A 78 -3.94 -5.05 -19.20
CA SER A 78 -4.38 -3.69 -19.54
C SER A 78 -3.76 -3.20 -20.85
N VAL A 79 -2.45 -3.44 -21.07
CA VAL A 79 -1.78 -3.13 -22.34
C VAL A 79 -2.38 -3.93 -23.49
N ALA A 80 -2.57 -5.24 -23.32
CA ALA A 80 -3.18 -6.10 -24.34
C ALA A 80 -4.61 -5.64 -24.70
N LEU A 81 -5.39 -5.19 -23.72
CA LEU A 81 -6.70 -4.59 -23.95
C LEU A 81 -6.61 -3.29 -24.74
N SER A 82 -5.70 -2.38 -24.36
CA SER A 82 -5.54 -1.10 -25.05
C SER A 82 -5.13 -1.29 -26.52
N GLU A 83 -4.24 -2.24 -26.80
CA GLU A 83 -3.85 -2.61 -28.17
C GLU A 83 -5.07 -3.13 -28.94
N CYS A 84 -5.89 -3.98 -28.32
CA CYS A 84 -7.12 -4.50 -28.92
C CYS A 84 -8.13 -3.39 -29.23
N VAL A 85 -8.32 -2.43 -28.33
CA VAL A 85 -9.21 -1.27 -28.52
C VAL A 85 -8.74 -0.41 -29.69
N THR A 86 -7.44 -0.08 -29.76
CA THR A 86 -6.88 0.73 -30.85
C THR A 86 -6.97 0.06 -32.22
N LEU A 87 -6.91 -1.27 -32.27
CA LEU A 87 -7.11 -2.04 -33.51
C LEU A 87 -8.57 -2.00 -33.95
N LEU A 88 -9.51 -2.07 -33.01
CA LEU A 88 -10.95 -2.04 -33.30
C LEU A 88 -11.38 -0.65 -33.82
N ASP A 89 -10.90 0.41 -33.17
CA ASP A 89 -11.17 1.81 -33.56
C ASP A 89 -10.67 2.14 -34.98
N LYS A 90 -9.47 1.63 -35.33
CA LYS A 90 -8.95 1.72 -36.71
C LYS A 90 -9.85 1.02 -37.72
N LEU A 91 -10.36 -0.16 -37.37
CA LEU A 91 -11.25 -0.95 -38.23
C LEU A 91 -12.60 -0.24 -38.46
N ASP A 92 -13.13 0.43 -37.44
CA ASP A 92 -14.36 1.23 -37.54
C ASP A 92 -14.13 2.49 -38.39
N THR A 93 -12.99 3.19 -38.25
CA THR A 93 -12.66 4.32 -39.13
C THR A 93 -12.44 3.93 -40.60
N GLU A 94 -11.88 2.74 -40.88
CA GLU A 94 -11.73 2.23 -42.24
C GLU A 94 -13.09 1.80 -42.85
N THR A 95 -13.99 1.21 -42.07
CA THR A 95 -15.32 0.79 -42.57
C THR A 95 -16.27 1.95 -42.84
N VAL A 96 -16.10 3.11 -42.19
CA VAL A 96 -16.86 4.34 -42.52
C VAL A 96 -16.52 4.86 -43.93
N THR A 97 -15.39 4.45 -44.53
CA THR A 97 -15.05 4.79 -45.93
C THR A 97 -15.51 3.78 -46.98
N CYS A 98 -16.13 2.67 -46.58
CA CYS A 98 -16.67 1.67 -47.51
C CYS A 98 -18.18 1.51 -47.34
N SER A 99 -18.92 2.42 -47.99
CA SER A 99 -20.36 2.35 -48.15
C SER A 99 -20.79 1.04 -48.82
N THR A 100 -21.83 0.43 -48.25
CA THR A 100 -22.78 -0.49 -48.89
C THR A 100 -22.18 -1.72 -49.58
N ASN A 101 -22.06 -2.83 -48.86
CA ASN A 101 -22.53 -4.13 -49.36
C ASN A 101 -22.57 -5.20 -48.25
N VAL A 102 -23.64 -5.99 -48.27
CA VAL A 102 -24.15 -6.93 -47.25
C VAL A 102 -23.28 -8.20 -47.08
N ALA A 103 -21.96 -8.10 -47.28
CA ALA A 103 -21.00 -9.20 -47.09
C ALA A 103 -19.98 -8.94 -45.96
N CYS A 104 -20.19 -7.91 -45.14
CA CYS A 104 -19.23 -7.41 -44.15
C CYS A 104 -19.34 -8.08 -42.75
N VAL A 105 -19.64 -9.38 -42.69
CA VAL A 105 -19.59 -10.13 -41.40
C VAL A 105 -18.48 -11.19 -41.43
N ARG A 106 -18.04 -11.62 -42.62
CA ARG A 106 -16.95 -12.60 -42.78
C ARG A 106 -15.56 -11.96 -42.83
N SER A 107 -15.46 -10.66 -43.15
CA SER A 107 -14.21 -9.92 -43.32
C SER A 107 -13.58 -9.47 -41.99
N HIS A 108 -14.38 -9.09 -40.98
CA HIS A 108 -13.87 -8.63 -39.69
C HIS A 108 -13.04 -9.70 -38.95
N VAL A 109 -13.39 -10.99 -39.12
CA VAL A 109 -12.63 -12.11 -38.55
C VAL A 109 -11.37 -12.45 -39.38
N ALA A 110 -11.41 -12.22 -40.69
CA ALA A 110 -10.28 -12.51 -41.59
C ALA A 110 -9.17 -11.45 -41.51
N VAL A 111 -9.52 -10.17 -41.28
CA VAL A 111 -8.53 -9.08 -41.18
C VAL A 111 -7.75 -9.12 -39.86
N TRP A 112 -8.36 -9.57 -38.75
CA TRP A 112 -7.64 -9.86 -37.50
C TRP A 112 -6.49 -10.87 -37.75
N ASN A 113 -6.76 -11.96 -38.49
CA ASN A 113 -5.77 -13.02 -38.72
C ASN A 113 -4.60 -12.61 -39.62
N ASN A 114 -4.77 -11.63 -40.49
CA ASN A 114 -3.76 -11.30 -41.51
C ASN A 114 -2.76 -10.20 -41.08
N ASN A 115 -3.13 -9.33 -40.12
CA ASN A 115 -2.30 -8.20 -39.72
C ASN A 115 -1.47 -8.46 -38.44
N VAL A 116 -1.73 -9.55 -37.71
CA VAL A 116 -0.87 -9.95 -36.58
C VAL A 116 0.30 -10.78 -37.12
N GLY A 117 1.30 -10.05 -37.62
CA GLY A 117 2.58 -10.60 -38.09
C GLY A 117 3.21 -11.56 -37.07
N ALA A 118 3.55 -12.74 -37.59
CA ALA A 118 4.40 -13.79 -37.07
C ALA A 118 5.40 -13.38 -35.95
N ASN A 119 4.98 -13.46 -34.67
CA ASN A 119 5.81 -13.93 -33.53
C ASN A 119 5.16 -13.86 -32.14
N ARG A 120 3.92 -13.40 -31.99
CA ARG A 120 3.16 -13.57 -30.75
C ARG A 120 1.86 -14.26 -31.08
N ARG A 121 1.58 -15.38 -30.40
CA ARG A 121 0.38 -16.21 -30.57
C ARG A 121 -0.87 -15.33 -30.45
N ALA A 122 -1.40 -14.85 -31.57
CA ALA A 122 -2.68 -14.16 -31.63
C ALA A 122 -3.77 -15.16 -31.22
N PRO A 123 -4.65 -14.84 -30.26
CA PRO A 123 -5.78 -15.69 -29.96
C PRO A 123 -6.74 -15.65 -31.16
N ASN A 124 -6.82 -16.77 -31.88
CA ASN A 124 -7.80 -16.97 -32.95
C ASN A 124 -9.22 -16.73 -32.37
N THR A 125 -9.89 -15.67 -32.81
CA THR A 125 -11.25 -15.16 -32.48
C THR A 125 -11.42 -14.35 -31.16
N PRO A 126 -12.17 -13.21 -31.20
CA PRO A 126 -12.43 -12.33 -30.04
C PRO A 126 -13.04 -13.04 -28.83
N GLY A 127 -13.90 -14.04 -29.06
CA GLY A 127 -14.48 -14.85 -27.98
C GLY A 127 -13.44 -15.66 -27.19
N LYS A 128 -12.35 -16.12 -27.83
CA LYS A 128 -11.25 -16.81 -27.11
C LYS A 128 -10.39 -15.85 -26.31
N PHE A 129 -10.19 -14.63 -26.81
CA PHE A 129 -9.47 -13.58 -26.09
C PHE A 129 -10.22 -13.14 -24.83
N LEU A 130 -11.53 -12.87 -24.93
CA LEU A 130 -12.37 -12.53 -23.79
C LEU A 130 -12.44 -13.66 -22.75
N LYS A 131 -12.56 -14.92 -23.22
CA LYS A 131 -12.52 -16.09 -22.35
C LYS A 131 -11.18 -16.25 -21.62
N GLU A 132 -10.07 -15.93 -22.29
CA GLU A 132 -8.73 -15.93 -21.67
C GLU A 132 -8.62 -14.81 -20.63
N ILE A 133 -9.10 -13.61 -20.91
CA ILE A 133 -9.13 -12.51 -19.94
C ILE A 133 -9.96 -12.89 -18.71
N GLU A 134 -11.14 -13.48 -18.91
CA GLU A 134 -11.99 -13.96 -17.82
C GLU A 134 -11.28 -15.02 -16.97
N HIS A 135 -10.58 -15.96 -17.61
CA HIS A 135 -9.79 -16.97 -16.89
C HIS A 135 -8.65 -16.35 -16.07
N GLN A 136 -7.88 -15.42 -16.67
CA GLN A 136 -6.80 -14.70 -15.96
C GLN A 136 -7.35 -13.90 -14.77
N LEU A 137 -8.51 -13.30 -14.95
CA LEU A 137 -9.18 -12.51 -13.92
C LEU A 137 -9.62 -13.39 -12.74
N LEU A 138 -10.18 -14.59 -12.99
CA LEU A 138 -10.49 -15.57 -11.94
C LEU A 138 -9.24 -16.04 -11.20
N LEU A 139 -8.11 -16.23 -11.90
CA LEU A 139 -6.84 -16.57 -11.26
C LEU A 139 -6.32 -15.43 -10.36
N ILE A 140 -6.49 -14.19 -10.80
CA ILE A 140 -6.14 -13.00 -10.01
C ILE A 140 -7.04 -12.90 -8.76
N ASP A 141 -8.34 -13.12 -8.90
CA ASP A 141 -9.29 -13.16 -7.78
C ASP A 141 -8.86 -14.19 -6.73
N ARG A 142 -8.52 -15.40 -7.18
CA ARG A 142 -8.06 -16.46 -6.29
C ARG A 142 -6.73 -16.13 -5.62
N ALA A 143 -5.82 -15.49 -6.34
CA ALA A 143 -4.53 -15.08 -5.81
C ALA A 143 -4.67 -13.95 -4.76
N ILE A 144 -5.56 -12.99 -5.00
CA ILE A 144 -5.89 -11.93 -4.04
C ILE A 144 -6.48 -12.54 -2.76
N GLU A 145 -7.43 -13.48 -2.90
CA GLU A 145 -8.01 -14.20 -1.77
C GLU A 145 -6.94 -14.92 -0.93
N LEU A 146 -6.02 -15.63 -1.59
CA LEU A 146 -4.92 -16.34 -0.92
C LEU A 146 -3.95 -15.38 -0.22
N ILE A 147 -3.56 -14.29 -0.88
CA ILE A 147 -2.67 -13.28 -0.28
C ILE A 147 -3.35 -12.63 0.92
N THR A 148 -4.62 -12.25 0.80
CA THR A 148 -5.40 -11.70 1.90
C THR A 148 -5.49 -12.68 3.05
N ASN A 149 -5.77 -13.96 2.81
CA ASN A 149 -5.88 -14.96 3.87
C ASN A 149 -4.55 -15.15 4.63
N VAL A 150 -3.42 -15.22 3.91
CA VAL A 150 -2.10 -15.45 4.52
C VAL A 150 -1.57 -14.19 5.22
N TYR A 151 -1.64 -13.03 4.57
CA TYR A 151 -1.00 -11.81 5.06
C TYR A 151 -1.91 -10.94 5.92
N SER A 152 -3.22 -11.17 5.97
CA SER A 152 -4.12 -10.33 6.76
C SER A 152 -3.67 -10.20 8.22
N TRP A 153 -3.48 -11.31 8.92
CA TRP A 153 -3.06 -11.27 10.32
C TRP A 153 -1.66 -10.73 10.48
N VAL A 154 -0.74 -11.10 9.58
CA VAL A 154 0.63 -10.62 9.57
C VAL A 154 0.67 -9.09 9.46
N LEU A 155 -0.08 -8.53 8.51
CA LEU A 155 -0.17 -7.09 8.30
C LEU A 155 -0.86 -6.39 9.48
N ILE A 156 -1.91 -6.97 10.08
CA ILE A 156 -2.52 -6.42 11.30
C ILE A 156 -1.49 -6.31 12.43
N PHE A 157 -0.73 -7.38 12.71
CA PHE A 157 0.27 -7.37 13.78
C PHE A 157 1.41 -6.40 13.48
N LEU A 158 1.93 -6.40 12.25
CA LEU A 158 3.00 -5.48 11.86
C LEU A 158 2.53 -4.02 11.90
N SER A 159 1.35 -3.71 11.36
CA SER A 159 0.77 -2.37 11.41
C SER A 159 0.53 -1.93 12.85
N SER A 160 -0.02 -2.78 13.71
CA SER A 160 -0.22 -2.47 15.13
C SER A 160 1.10 -2.19 15.84
N TRP A 161 2.11 -3.01 15.60
CA TRP A 161 3.43 -2.84 16.21
C TRP A 161 4.07 -1.54 15.74
N TYR A 162 4.22 -1.30 14.44
CA TYR A 162 4.87 -0.08 13.96
C TYR A 162 4.09 1.19 14.30
N LEU A 163 2.76 1.13 14.36
CA LEU A 163 1.95 2.27 14.82
C LEU A 163 2.20 2.57 16.31
N THR A 164 2.34 1.52 17.13
CA THR A 164 2.67 1.64 18.55
C THR A 164 4.08 2.21 18.74
N ASP A 165 5.07 1.70 18.00
CA ASP A 165 6.45 2.21 18.01
C ASP A 165 6.49 3.68 17.60
N PHE A 166 5.73 4.07 16.57
CA PHE A 166 5.61 5.45 16.12
C PHE A 166 5.05 6.38 17.21
N LEU A 167 3.92 6.00 17.81
CA LEU A 167 3.26 6.77 18.88
C LEU A 167 4.17 6.98 20.08
N PHE A 168 4.72 5.88 20.62
CA PHE A 168 5.57 5.96 21.80
C PHE A 168 6.88 6.68 21.51
N SER A 169 7.41 6.58 20.29
CA SER A 169 8.61 7.33 19.92
C SER A 169 8.35 8.83 19.95
N ILE A 170 7.23 9.31 19.40
CA ILE A 170 6.93 10.75 19.45
C ILE A 170 6.64 11.19 20.89
N TYR A 171 5.87 10.41 21.65
CA TYR A 171 5.59 10.72 23.05
C TYR A 171 6.88 10.82 23.89
N LEU A 172 7.76 9.82 23.80
CA LEU A 172 9.03 9.81 24.52
C LEU A 172 9.95 10.93 24.03
N MET A 173 9.94 11.26 22.74
CA MET A 173 10.69 12.39 22.21
C MET A 173 10.27 13.70 22.90
N VAL A 174 8.98 13.95 23.09
CA VAL A 174 8.47 15.14 23.79
C VAL A 174 8.92 15.16 25.25
N VAL A 175 8.77 14.04 25.97
CA VAL A 175 9.21 13.91 27.36
C VAL A 175 10.72 14.17 27.51
N GLN A 176 11.53 13.65 26.57
CA GLN A 176 12.98 13.81 26.63
C GLN A 176 13.42 15.25 26.33
N ILE A 177 12.73 15.94 25.41
CA ILE A 177 12.93 17.37 25.13
C ILE A 177 12.70 18.19 26.42
N GLU A 178 11.62 17.91 27.15
CA GLU A 178 11.33 18.60 28.42
C GLU A 178 12.38 18.32 29.49
N SER A 179 12.87 17.08 29.58
CA SER A 179 13.88 16.68 30.56
C SER A 179 15.30 17.19 30.24
N GLY A 180 15.51 17.83 29.09
CA GLY A 180 16.83 18.32 28.64
C GLY A 180 17.82 17.21 28.27
N ASN A 181 17.32 16.00 27.97
CA ASN A 181 18.15 14.84 27.66
C ASN A 181 18.36 14.68 26.15
N ASN A 182 19.54 14.21 25.76
CA ASN A 182 19.98 14.14 24.35
C ASN A 182 19.54 12.87 23.60
N GLU A 183 18.64 12.05 24.15
CA GLU A 183 18.19 10.80 23.51
C GLU A 183 17.17 11.00 22.37
N ILE A 184 16.83 12.24 22.03
CA ILE A 184 15.89 12.66 20.97
C ILE A 184 16.20 11.98 19.63
N GLU A 185 17.48 11.84 19.29
CA GLU A 185 17.93 11.23 18.03
C GLU A 185 17.46 9.77 17.92
N THR A 186 17.48 9.01 19.01
CA THR A 186 17.10 7.59 19.01
C THR A 186 15.61 7.44 18.74
N TYR A 187 14.78 8.23 19.39
CA TYR A 187 13.33 8.20 19.19
C TYR A 187 12.93 8.71 17.81
N SER A 188 13.64 9.71 17.27
CA SER A 188 13.45 10.18 15.90
C SER A 188 13.72 9.07 14.88
N VAL A 189 14.81 8.31 15.06
CA VAL A 189 15.13 7.17 14.18
C VAL A 189 14.05 6.10 14.25
N ILE A 190 13.56 5.74 15.44
CA ILE A 190 12.49 4.73 15.59
C ILE A 190 11.19 5.21 14.93
N ALA A 191 10.81 6.48 15.12
CA ALA A 191 9.62 7.05 14.49
C ALA A 191 9.71 7.03 12.95
N ILE A 192 10.86 7.40 12.39
CA ILE A 192 11.11 7.35 10.95
C ILE A 192 11.04 5.91 10.44
N GLU A 193 11.71 4.96 11.11
CA GLU A 193 11.67 3.54 10.74
C GLU A 193 10.25 2.97 10.73
N ALA A 194 9.46 3.28 11.76
CA ALA A 194 8.07 2.86 11.85
C ALA A 194 7.24 3.39 10.67
N LEU A 195 7.38 4.67 10.33
CA LEU A 195 6.71 5.26 9.15
C LEU A 195 7.15 4.57 7.85
N LEU A 196 8.44 4.30 7.68
CA LEU A 196 8.96 3.64 6.48
C LEU A 196 8.36 2.25 6.28
N PHE A 197 8.23 1.45 7.35
CA PHE A 197 7.57 0.15 7.29
C PHE A 197 6.09 0.26 6.97
N LEU A 198 5.38 1.18 7.62
CA LEU A 198 3.97 1.43 7.34
C LEU A 198 3.78 1.80 5.86
N PHE A 199 4.60 2.69 5.30
CA PHE A 199 4.56 3.00 3.87
C PHE A 199 4.88 1.79 2.98
N LEU A 200 5.87 0.97 3.34
CA LEU A 200 6.22 -0.22 2.57
C LEU A 200 5.10 -1.26 2.54
N MET A 201 4.28 -1.35 3.58
CA MET A 201 3.11 -2.24 3.63
C MET A 201 1.91 -1.67 2.87
N HIS A 202 1.67 -0.36 2.94
CA HIS A 202 0.47 0.25 2.35
C HIS A 202 0.64 0.64 0.87
N ASN A 203 1.82 1.10 0.43
CA ASN A 203 2.06 1.55 -0.94
C ASN A 203 1.79 0.50 -2.04
N PRO A 204 2.18 -0.78 -1.88
CA PRO A 204 1.93 -1.79 -2.90
C PRO A 204 0.43 -2.05 -3.12
N ALA A 205 -0.37 -1.99 -2.05
CA ALA A 205 -1.81 -2.21 -2.14
C ALA A 205 -2.51 -1.09 -2.95
N ASP A 206 -2.13 0.17 -2.76
CA ASP A 206 -2.66 1.27 -3.59
C ASP A 206 -2.18 1.16 -5.03
N ASN A 207 -0.92 0.79 -5.25
CA ASN A 207 -0.41 0.60 -6.61
C ASN A 207 -1.18 -0.51 -7.34
N LEU A 208 -1.56 -1.58 -6.63
CA LEU A 208 -2.42 -2.63 -7.18
C LEU A 208 -3.81 -2.09 -7.53
N SER A 209 -4.43 -1.31 -6.62
CA SER A 209 -5.73 -0.67 -6.86
C SER A 209 -5.70 0.24 -8.09
N ASN A 210 -4.65 1.06 -8.24
CA ASN A 210 -4.50 1.95 -9.40
C ASN A 210 -4.33 1.17 -10.72
N SER A 211 -3.57 0.07 -10.71
CA SER A 211 -3.42 -0.80 -11.88
C SER A 211 -4.73 -1.52 -12.23
N GLU A 212 -5.52 -1.91 -11.23
CA GLU A 212 -6.86 -2.46 -11.46
C GLU A 212 -7.80 -1.41 -12.07
N GLU A 213 -7.83 -0.18 -11.55
CA GLU A 213 -8.65 0.90 -12.10
C GLU A 213 -8.33 1.17 -13.57
N ALA A 214 -7.04 1.20 -13.94
CA ALA A 214 -6.61 1.33 -15.33
C ALA A 214 -7.09 0.16 -16.20
N PHE A 215 -7.01 -1.07 -15.69
CA PHE A 215 -7.56 -2.25 -16.37
C PHE A 215 -9.07 -2.14 -16.57
N ILE A 216 -9.83 -1.75 -15.53
CA ILE A 216 -11.29 -1.58 -15.60
C ILE A 216 -11.65 -0.51 -16.63
N ALA A 217 -10.89 0.58 -16.73
CA ALA A 217 -11.11 1.64 -17.71
C ALA A 217 -10.96 1.12 -19.15
N HIS A 218 -9.86 0.43 -19.47
CA HIS A 218 -9.66 -0.15 -20.79
C HIS A 218 -10.69 -1.25 -21.10
N LEU A 219 -11.13 -1.97 -20.07
CA LEU A 219 -12.17 -2.98 -20.23
C LEU A 219 -13.53 -2.39 -20.57
N ARG A 220 -13.90 -1.28 -19.93
CA ARG A 220 -15.10 -0.52 -20.30
C ARG A 220 -15.03 0.00 -21.73
N MET A 221 -13.88 0.51 -22.16
CA MET A 221 -13.66 0.94 -23.55
C MET A 221 -13.83 -0.22 -24.53
N LEU A 222 -13.24 -1.38 -24.23
CA LEU A 222 -13.40 -2.56 -25.07
C LEU A 222 -14.89 -2.94 -25.21
N ILE A 223 -15.61 -3.08 -24.09
CA ILE A 223 -17.04 -3.43 -24.08
C ILE A 223 -17.87 -2.44 -24.89
N TYR A 224 -17.55 -1.14 -24.84
CA TYR A 224 -18.24 -0.11 -25.61
C TYR A 224 -17.99 -0.23 -27.12
N CYS A 225 -16.79 -0.61 -27.54
CA CYS A 225 -16.43 -0.77 -28.96
C CYS A 225 -16.85 -2.13 -29.56
N LEU A 226 -17.41 -3.06 -28.78
CA LEU A 226 -17.89 -4.34 -29.32
C LEU A 226 -19.20 -4.15 -30.11
N PRO A 227 -19.41 -4.86 -31.25
CA PRO A 227 -20.65 -4.78 -32.02
C PRO A 227 -21.88 -5.24 -31.21
N ASP A 228 -23.05 -4.62 -31.43
CA ASP A 228 -24.33 -4.88 -30.72
C ASP A 228 -24.72 -6.36 -30.60
N HIS A 229 -24.38 -7.19 -31.59
CA HIS A 229 -24.68 -8.63 -31.57
C HIS A 229 -23.85 -9.43 -30.55
N SER A 230 -22.70 -8.91 -30.15
CA SER A 230 -21.79 -9.51 -29.14
C SER A 230 -22.26 -9.29 -27.71
N HIS A 231 -23.09 -8.27 -27.46
CA HIS A 231 -23.66 -7.98 -26.14
C HIS A 231 -24.63 -9.06 -25.65
N SER A 232 -25.12 -9.92 -26.56
CA SER A 232 -26.01 -11.03 -26.25
C SER A 232 -25.30 -12.26 -25.67
N MET A 233 -23.95 -12.31 -25.70
CA MET A 233 -23.18 -13.37 -25.05
C MET A 233 -23.06 -13.10 -23.55
N PRO A 234 -23.24 -14.10 -22.68
CA PRO A 234 -23.19 -13.92 -21.23
C PRO A 234 -21.74 -13.72 -20.78
N HIS A 235 -21.22 -12.50 -20.93
CA HIS A 235 -19.96 -12.04 -20.34
C HIS A 235 -20.17 -11.57 -18.89
N THR A 236 -21.08 -12.21 -18.17
CA THR A 236 -21.56 -11.82 -16.85
C THR A 236 -20.42 -11.70 -15.84
N GLY A 237 -19.40 -12.57 -15.92
CA GLY A 237 -18.21 -12.51 -15.06
C GLY A 237 -17.35 -11.26 -15.29
N LEU A 238 -17.23 -10.83 -16.54
CA LEU A 238 -16.47 -9.66 -16.96
C LEU A 238 -17.18 -8.35 -16.59
N VAL A 239 -18.51 -8.31 -16.72
CA VAL A 239 -19.34 -7.19 -16.24
C VAL A 239 -19.33 -7.11 -14.71
N LEU A 240 -19.40 -8.25 -14.01
CA LEU A 240 -19.26 -8.31 -12.55
C LEU A 240 -17.86 -7.84 -12.09
N ALA A 241 -16.81 -8.16 -12.84
CA ALA A 241 -15.45 -7.71 -12.57
C ALA A 241 -15.30 -6.19 -12.70
N VAL A 242 -16.07 -5.55 -13.58
CA VAL A 242 -16.12 -4.08 -13.73
C VAL A 242 -16.87 -3.41 -12.57
N GLN A 243 -17.79 -4.13 -11.94
CA GLN A 243 -18.65 -3.60 -10.85
C GLN A 243 -18.04 -3.79 -9.46
N ARG A 244 -17.12 -4.74 -9.27
CA ARG A 244 -16.50 -5.04 -7.97
C ARG A 244 -15.00 -4.71 -7.97
N PRO A 245 -14.58 -3.55 -7.44
CA PRO A 245 -13.16 -3.26 -7.25
C PRO A 245 -12.57 -4.23 -6.22
N ARG A 246 -11.43 -4.84 -6.53
CA ARG A 246 -10.74 -5.79 -5.67
C ARG A 246 -9.82 -5.06 -4.72
N LYS A 247 -10.28 -4.89 -3.49
CA LYS A 247 -9.47 -4.31 -2.43
C LYS A 247 -8.85 -5.42 -1.58
N LEU A 248 -7.55 -5.29 -1.31
CA LEU A 248 -6.91 -6.10 -0.28
C LEU A 248 -7.47 -5.68 1.07
N THR A 249 -8.05 -6.63 1.81
CA THR A 249 -8.60 -6.37 3.15
C THR A 249 -7.66 -6.88 4.24
N LEU A 250 -7.65 -6.18 5.37
CA LEU A 250 -7.05 -6.62 6.63
C LEU A 250 -8.08 -7.46 7.39
N GLY A 251 -8.33 -8.69 6.94
CA GLY A 251 -9.13 -9.66 7.71
C GLY A 251 -10.58 -9.22 7.89
N ASN A 252 -11.11 -8.50 6.89
CA ASN A 252 -12.41 -7.85 6.90
C ASN A 252 -12.58 -6.71 7.93
N PHE A 253 -11.54 -6.31 8.67
CA PHE A 253 -11.58 -5.15 9.57
C PHE A 253 -11.45 -3.81 8.82
N GLY A 254 -10.77 -3.80 7.68
CA GLY A 254 -10.54 -2.59 6.89
C GLY A 254 -9.79 -2.87 5.59
N ASN A 255 -9.57 -1.82 4.79
CA ASN A 255 -8.84 -1.92 3.52
C ASN A 255 -7.34 -1.64 3.74
N VAL A 256 -6.47 -2.36 3.05
CA VAL A 256 -5.04 -2.03 2.95
C VAL A 256 -4.87 -0.94 1.90
N GLY A 257 -4.48 0.26 2.33
CA GLY A 257 -4.11 1.35 1.42
C GLY A 257 -3.79 2.64 2.16
N ARG A 258 -3.22 3.62 1.44
CA ARG A 258 -2.84 4.95 1.95
C ARG A 258 -3.99 5.66 2.62
N GLY A 259 -5.22 5.54 2.09
CA GLY A 259 -6.39 6.16 2.70
C GLY A 259 -6.66 5.66 4.13
N SER A 260 -6.61 4.33 4.34
CA SER A 260 -6.78 3.75 5.67
C SER A 260 -5.60 4.07 6.60
N PHE A 261 -4.38 4.08 6.04
CA PHE A 261 -3.17 4.45 6.77
C PHE A 261 -3.20 5.90 7.25
N LEU A 262 -3.53 6.86 6.37
CA LEU A 262 -3.60 8.28 6.70
C LEU A 262 -4.69 8.57 7.73
N ASN A 263 -5.85 7.91 7.64
CA ASN A 263 -6.89 8.02 8.67
C ASN A 263 -6.41 7.49 10.02
N THR A 264 -5.72 6.36 10.04
CA THR A 264 -5.17 5.78 11.27
C THR A 264 -4.11 6.70 11.88
N LEU A 265 -3.22 7.23 11.05
CA LEU A 265 -2.17 8.17 11.46
C LEU A 265 -2.78 9.48 11.97
N ALA A 266 -3.81 10.02 11.32
CA ALA A 266 -4.51 11.22 11.78
C ALA A 266 -5.21 11.00 13.13
N PHE A 267 -5.86 9.85 13.33
CA PHE A 267 -6.43 9.47 14.62
C PHE A 267 -5.37 9.40 15.72
N MET A 268 -4.22 8.78 15.41
CA MET A 268 -3.11 8.65 16.34
C MET A 268 -2.44 9.98 16.68
N PHE A 269 -2.26 10.87 15.71
CA PHE A 269 -1.79 12.23 15.98
C PHE A 269 -2.78 13.02 16.84
N SER A 270 -4.08 12.85 16.59
CA SER A 270 -5.11 13.51 17.41
C SER A 270 -5.03 13.06 18.87
N TYR A 271 -4.87 11.75 19.11
CA TYR A 271 -4.67 11.21 20.45
C TYR A 271 -3.36 11.70 21.09
N LEU A 272 -2.26 11.67 20.34
CA LEU A 272 -0.96 12.12 20.80
C LEU A 272 -0.99 13.59 21.23
N VAL A 273 -1.61 14.47 20.43
CA VAL A 273 -1.75 15.90 20.77
C VAL A 273 -2.49 16.06 22.10
N VAL A 274 -3.59 15.32 22.30
CA VAL A 274 -4.35 15.36 23.56
C VAL A 274 -3.51 14.86 24.73
N VAL A 275 -2.78 13.76 24.57
CA VAL A 275 -1.89 13.22 25.62
C VAL A 275 -0.78 14.21 25.99
N ILE A 276 -0.17 14.86 24.99
CA ILE A 276 0.86 15.88 25.21
C ILE A 276 0.27 17.09 25.93
N GLN A 277 -0.92 17.56 25.55
CA GLN A 277 -1.60 18.67 26.22
C GLN A 277 -1.85 18.35 27.70
N PHE A 278 -2.43 17.18 28.00
CA PHE A 278 -2.63 16.75 29.39
C PHE A 278 -1.32 16.60 30.17
N HIS A 279 -0.24 16.18 29.51
CA HIS A 279 1.07 16.07 30.13
C HIS A 279 1.63 17.45 30.51
N ILE A 280 1.58 18.40 29.59
CA ILE A 280 2.03 19.79 29.80
C ILE A 280 1.19 20.46 30.89
N ASP A 281 -0.14 20.37 30.80
CA ASP A 281 -1.06 20.96 31.77
C ASP A 281 -0.89 20.36 33.18
N ALA A 282 -0.56 19.07 33.29
CA ALA A 282 -0.29 18.43 34.58
C ALA A 282 1.03 18.90 35.20
N GLN A 283 2.06 19.16 34.38
CA GLN A 283 3.34 19.67 34.86
C GLN A 283 3.32 21.18 35.15
N HIS A 284 2.53 21.93 34.37
CA HIS A 284 2.41 23.38 34.43
C HIS A 284 0.94 23.74 34.66
N PRO A 285 0.35 23.39 35.81
CA PRO A 285 -1.04 23.69 36.08
C PRO A 285 -1.23 25.20 35.93
N ALA A 286 -2.12 25.59 35.02
CA ALA A 286 -2.53 26.97 34.86
C ALA A 286 -2.85 27.52 36.25
N SER A 287 -2.30 28.68 36.59
CA SER A 287 -2.59 29.34 37.87
C SER A 287 -4.11 29.44 38.00
N THR A 288 -4.68 28.64 38.90
CA THR A 288 -6.09 28.70 39.22
C THR A 288 -6.33 30.09 39.78
N THR A 289 -6.79 31.00 38.93
CA THR A 289 -7.53 32.16 39.41
C THR A 289 -8.77 31.56 40.06
N SER A 290 -8.75 31.49 41.40
CA SER A 290 -9.93 31.21 42.20
C SER A 290 -11.09 32.01 41.60
N PRO A 291 -12.28 31.41 41.38
CA PRO A 291 -13.42 32.21 40.96
C PRO A 291 -13.66 33.28 42.03
N ALA A 292 -13.33 34.53 41.70
CA ALA A 292 -13.38 35.66 42.62
C ALA A 292 -14.82 36.12 42.93
N ASN A 293 -15.83 35.35 42.53
CA ASN A 293 -17.25 35.69 42.71
C ASN A 293 -18.01 34.53 43.34
N ALA A 294 -17.75 34.29 44.63
CA ALA A 294 -18.71 33.68 45.54
C ALA A 294 -18.39 34.11 46.98
N SER A 295 -18.29 35.42 47.25
CA SER A 295 -18.51 35.90 48.61
C SER A 295 -20.02 35.87 48.85
N CYS A 296 -20.47 34.81 49.54
CA CYS A 296 -21.77 34.85 50.18
C CYS A 296 -21.73 35.97 51.23
N VAL A 297 -22.40 37.08 50.94
CA VAL A 297 -22.72 38.09 51.95
C VAL A 297 -23.62 37.42 52.98
N VAL A 298 -23.05 37.07 54.13
CA VAL A 298 -23.84 36.77 55.32
C VAL A 298 -24.25 38.12 55.90
N THR A 299 -25.44 38.59 55.54
CA THR A 299 -26.16 39.58 56.33
C THR A 299 -26.92 38.83 57.43
N ASN A 300 -26.63 39.21 58.67
CA ASN A 300 -27.33 38.79 59.89
C ASN A 300 -28.86 38.92 59.77
#